data_AF-A0A2W6YDM2-F1
#
_entry.id   AF-A0A2W6YDM2-F1
#
_cell.length_a   1.000
_cell.length_b   1.000
_cell.length_c   1.000
_cell.angle_alpha   90.00
_cell.angle_beta   90.00
_cell.angle_gamma   90.00
#
_symmetry.space_group_name_H-M   'P 1'
#
loop_
_entity.id
_entity.type
_entity.pdbx_description
1 polymer ?
#
loop_
_entity_poly.entity_id
_entity_poly.type
_entity_poly.pdbx_seq_one_letter_code
_entity_poly.pdbx_strand_id
1 'polypeptide(L)'
;MNLYAIVAIYVLFWVISAFIVLPFGIRTPHETGEGLVRGQVESAPSNFRPGRVALRATILSAILFGLYYANYVEGWITAEQVAALRSRADGGGDSHQGPPDQRRRSIA
;
A
#
# COMPACT_ATOMS: atom_id res chain seq x y z
N MET A 1 12.12 18.12 3.61
CA MET A 1 12.02 16.67 3.94
C MET A 1 13.33 16.23 4.60
N ASN A 2 13.27 15.56 5.75
CA ASN A 2 14.45 15.02 6.41
C ASN A 2 14.95 13.77 5.66
N LEU A 3 16.26 13.61 5.48
CA LEU A 3 16.85 12.44 4.81
C LEU A 3 16.41 11.13 5.48
N TYR A 4 16.33 11.11 6.80
CA TYR A 4 15.84 9.95 7.56
C TYR A 4 14.41 9.57 7.19
N ALA A 5 13.53 10.56 6.98
CA ALA A 5 12.15 10.30 6.58
C ALA A 5 12.07 9.74 5.16
N ILE A 6 12.89 10.27 4.24
CA ILE A 6 12.96 9.78 2.86
C ILE A 6 13.39 8.31 2.83
N VAL A 7 14.46 7.97 3.56
CA VAL A 7 14.96 6.60 3.63
C VAL A 7 13.94 5.67 4.30
N ALA A 8 13.33 6.09 5.41
CA ALA A 8 12.32 5.28 6.12
C ALA A 8 11.13 4.94 5.21
N ILE A 9 10.62 5.92 4.46
CA ILE A 9 9.50 5.71 3.54
C ILE A 9 9.90 4.78 2.39
N TYR A 10 11.10 4.96 1.83
CA TYR A 10 11.62 4.06 0.79
C TYR A 10 11.71 2.61 1.28
N VAL A 11 12.26 2.40 2.49
CA VAL A 11 12.37 1.06 3.09
C VAL A 11 10.98 0.46 3.34
N LEU A 12 10.00 1.25 3.79
CA LEU A 12 8.63 0.79 3.99
C LEU A 12 8.01 0.30 2.67
N PHE A 13 8.11 1.09 1.60
CA PHE A 13 7.63 0.69 0.27
C PHE A 13 8.36 -0.55 -0.25
N TRP A 14 9.66 -0.67 0.02
CA TRP A 14 10.46 -1.82 -0.37
C TRP A 14 10.00 -3.09 0.33
N VAL A 15 9.78 -3.05 1.64
CA VAL A 15 9.26 -4.20 2.42
C VAL A 15 7.86 -4.60 1.95
N ILE A 16 6.94 -3.64 1.77
CA ILE A 16 5.57 -3.92 1.29
C ILE A 16 5.62 -4.56 -0.10
N SER A 17 6.47 -4.05 -1.00
CA SER A 17 6.64 -4.60 -2.35
C SER A 17 7.23 -6.02 -2.31
N ALA A 18 8.16 -6.31 -1.41
CA ALA A 18 8.71 -7.65 -1.24
C ALA A 18 7.63 -8.67 -0.82
N PHE A 19 6.71 -8.29 0.08
CA PHE A 19 5.56 -9.13 0.45
C PHE A 19 4.60 -9.34 -0.73
N ILE A 20 4.32 -8.30 -1.53
CA ILE A 20 3.44 -8.41 -2.71
C ILE A 20 4.07 -9.31 -3.79
N VAL A 21 5.39 -9.26 -3.97
CA VAL A 21 6.08 -10.04 -5.02
C VAL A 21 6.34 -11.50 -4.62
N LEU A 22 6.43 -11.80 -3.32
CA LEU A 22 6.64 -13.16 -2.80
C LEU A 22 5.67 -14.21 -3.37
N PRO A 23 4.33 -14.01 -3.42
CA PRO A 23 3.40 -14.99 -3.98
C PRO A 23 3.61 -15.27 -5.47
N PHE A 24 4.28 -14.38 -6.20
CA PHE A 24 4.56 -14.55 -7.64
C PHE A 24 5.94 -15.17 -7.93
N GLY A 25 6.71 -15.49 -6.88
CA GLY A 25 8.04 -16.09 -6.96
C GLY A 25 8.07 -17.62 -6.85
N ILE A 26 6.93 -18.24 -6.50
CA ILE A 26 6.79 -19.69 -6.34
C ILE A 26 6.29 -20.32 -7.64
N ARG A 27 7.21 -20.85 -8.46
CA ARG A 27 6.84 -21.78 -9.54
C ARG A 27 7.17 -23.20 -9.09
N THR A 28 6.14 -24.04 -9.06
CA THR A 28 6.26 -25.45 -8.72
C THR A 28 6.78 -26.21 -9.95
N PRO A 29 7.71 -27.17 -9.81
CA PRO A 29 8.32 -27.91 -10.93
C PRO A 29 7.34 -28.52 -11.93
N HIS A 30 6.07 -28.73 -11.52
CA HIS A 30 4.98 -29.22 -12.36
C HIS A 30 4.66 -28.31 -13.58
N GLU A 31 5.04 -27.03 -13.58
CA GLU A 31 4.75 -26.08 -14.68
C GLU A 31 5.89 -25.91 -15.71
N THR A 32 7.09 -26.46 -15.46
CA THR A 32 8.28 -26.15 -16.29
C THR A 32 8.69 -27.29 -17.23
N GLY A 33 8.11 -28.49 -17.09
CA GLY A 33 8.42 -29.64 -17.95
C GLY A 33 9.87 -30.14 -17.84
N GLU A 34 10.64 -29.66 -16.87
CA GLU A 34 11.99 -30.15 -16.58
C GLU A 34 11.88 -31.45 -15.77
N GLY A 35 12.39 -32.54 -16.34
CA GLY A 35 12.30 -33.88 -15.77
C GLY A 35 12.86 -33.93 -14.35
N LEU A 36 12.08 -34.49 -13.42
CA LEU A 36 12.51 -34.72 -12.05
C LEU A 36 13.82 -35.53 -12.05
N VAL A 37 14.87 -34.96 -11.46
CA VAL A 37 16.13 -35.68 -11.25
C VAL A 37 15.90 -36.77 -10.20
N ARG A 38 16.30 -38.01 -10.53
CA ARG A 38 16.08 -39.21 -9.72
C ARG A 38 16.57 -39.00 -8.28
N GLY A 39 15.65 -38.87 -7.32
CA GLY A 39 15.93 -38.65 -5.90
C GLY A 39 15.33 -37.36 -5.30
N GLN A 40 14.76 -36.46 -6.10
CA GLN A 40 13.97 -35.34 -5.57
C GLN A 40 12.58 -35.80 -5.14
N VAL A 41 12.16 -35.38 -3.95
CA VAL A 41 10.76 -35.51 -3.51
C VAL A 41 9.93 -34.49 -4.29
N GLU A 42 8.76 -34.90 -4.78
CA GLU A 42 7.82 -34.12 -5.62
C GLU A 42 7.42 -32.75 -5.02
N SER A 43 7.64 -32.55 -3.72
CA SER A 43 7.30 -31.35 -2.95
C SER A 43 8.43 -30.32 -2.80
N ALA A 44 9.66 -30.60 -3.26
CA ALA A 44 10.77 -29.66 -3.14
C ALA A 44 10.71 -28.60 -4.26
N PRO A 45 10.63 -27.29 -3.95
CA PRO A 45 10.63 -26.25 -4.97
C PRO A 45 11.99 -26.25 -5.70
N SER A 46 12.04 -26.75 -6.94
CA SER A 46 13.33 -27.00 -7.63
C SER A 46 14.06 -25.73 -8.04
N ASN A 47 13.43 -24.55 -8.00
CA ASN A 47 14.03 -23.32 -8.52
C ASN A 47 13.54 -22.05 -7.79
N PHE A 48 13.69 -22.00 -6.46
CA PHE A 48 13.53 -20.75 -5.71
C PHE A 48 14.71 -19.81 -6.03
N ARG A 49 14.46 -18.78 -6.86
CA ARG A 49 15.49 -17.80 -7.27
C ARG A 49 15.26 -16.46 -6.55
N PRO A 50 15.72 -16.31 -5.28
CA PRO A 50 15.45 -15.13 -4.46
C PRO A 50 15.95 -13.83 -5.10
N GLY A 51 17.06 -13.89 -5.87
CA GLY A 51 17.57 -12.71 -6.59
C GLY A 51 16.60 -12.13 -7.64
N ARG A 52 15.81 -12.97 -8.33
CA ARG A 52 14.80 -12.49 -9.29
C ARG A 52 13.59 -11.86 -8.59
N VAL A 53 13.22 -12.39 -7.44
CA VAL A 53 12.17 -11.85 -6.57
C VAL A 53 12.59 -10.48 -6.05
N ALA A 54 13.83 -10.35 -5.55
CA ALA A 54 14.39 -9.09 -5.07
C ALA A 54 14.45 -8.02 -6.17
N LEU A 55 14.85 -8.38 -7.40
CA LEU A 55 14.89 -7.44 -8.52
C LEU A 55 13.48 -6.93 -8.87
N ARG A 56 12.50 -7.82 -8.97
CA ARG A 56 11.09 -7.46 -9.23
C ARG A 56 10.51 -6.57 -8.12
N ALA A 57 10.78 -6.91 -6.86
CA ALA A 57 10.36 -6.11 -5.71
C ALA A 57 10.98 -4.71 -5.71
N THR A 58 12.25 -4.61 -6.09
CA THR A 58 12.95 -3.32 -6.19
C THR A 58 12.39 -2.45 -7.32
N ILE A 59 12.10 -3.03 -8.50
CA ILE A 59 11.46 -2.30 -9.61
C ILE A 59 10.07 -1.80 -9.20
N LEU A 60 9.25 -2.68 -8.61
CA LEU A 60 7.91 -2.32 -8.18
C LEU A 60 7.95 -1.21 -7.11
N SER A 61 8.83 -1.36 -6.11
CA SER A 61 9.04 -0.36 -5.06
C SER A 61 9.51 0.98 -5.62
N ALA A 62 10.43 0.99 -6.59
CA ALA A 62 10.92 2.20 -7.22
C ALA A 62 9.81 2.95 -7.97
N ILE A 63 8.92 2.23 -8.65
CA ILE A 63 7.75 2.81 -9.34
C ILE A 63 6.78 3.42 -8.32
N LEU A 64 6.41 2.68 -7.27
CA LEU A 64 5.49 3.18 -6.23
C LEU A 64 6.06 4.40 -5.51
N PHE A 65 7.34 4.35 -5.15
CA PHE A 65 8.03 5.46 -4.52
C PHE A 65 8.12 6.68 -5.46
N GLY A 66 8.43 6.46 -6.74
CA GLY A 66 8.45 7.51 -7.75
C GLY A 66 7.09 8.20 -7.90
N LEU A 67 6.00 7.42 -7.93
CA LEU A 67 4.64 7.95 -8.00
C LEU A 67 4.27 8.74 -6.74
N TYR A 68 4.62 8.22 -5.55
CA TYR A 68 4.45 8.94 -4.29
C TYR A 68 5.20 10.27 -4.28
N TYR A 69 6.46 10.27 -4.73
CA TYR A 69 7.29 11.46 -4.78
C TYR A 69 6.77 12.48 -5.79
N ALA A 70 6.33 12.04 -6.98
CA ALA A 70 5.69 12.91 -7.97
C ALA A 70 4.42 13.57 -7.41
N ASN A 71 3.56 12.78 -6.73
CA ASN A 71 2.39 13.34 -6.07
C ASN A 71 2.77 14.32 -4.95
N TYR A 72 3.86 14.06 -4.22
CA TYR A 72 4.34 14.97 -3.16
C TYR A 72 4.81 16.33 -3.70
N VAL A 73 5.45 16.34 -4.88
CA VAL A 73 5.96 17.58 -5.51
C VAL A 73 4.83 18.36 -6.20
N GLU A 74 3.97 17.67 -6.94
CA GLU A 74 2.93 18.31 -7.76
C GLU A 74 1.62 18.55 -6.98
N GLY A 75 1.39 17.84 -5.88
CA GLY A 75 0.21 18.01 -5.02
C GLY A 75 -1.11 17.58 -5.65
N TRP A 76 -1.11 16.59 -6.56
CA TRP A 76 -2.33 16.14 -7.25
C TRP A 76 -3.42 15.61 -6.29
N ILE A 77 -3.00 14.84 -5.28
CA ILE A 77 -3.87 14.31 -4.24
C ILE A 77 -3.36 14.81 -2.90
N THR A 78 -4.14 15.68 -2.26
CA THR A 78 -3.83 16.21 -0.93
C THR A 78 -4.66 15.55 0.18
N ALA A 79 -4.11 15.51 1.39
CA ALA A 79 -4.77 14.87 2.54
C ALA A 79 -6.11 15.54 2.87
N GLU A 80 -6.21 16.84 2.64
CA GLU A 80 -7.40 17.66 2.87
C GLU A 80 -8.52 17.29 1.89
N GLN A 81 -8.20 16.99 0.62
CA GLN A 81 -9.19 16.54 -0.36
C GLN A 81 -9.79 15.19 0.06
N VAL A 82 -8.95 14.27 0.52
CA VAL A 82 -9.39 12.96 1.01
C VAL A 82 -10.20 13.10 2.29
N ALA A 83 -9.77 13.95 3.23
CA ALA A 83 -10.48 14.23 4.47
C ALA A 83 -11.83 14.91 4.23
N ALA A 84 -11.90 15.85 3.28
CA ALA A 84 -13.13 16.51 2.88
C ALA A 84 -14.11 15.55 2.17
N LEU A 85 -13.61 14.61 1.37
CA LEU A 85 -14.44 13.55 0.78
C LEU A 85 -15.01 12.63 1.87
N ARG A 86 -14.21 12.26 2.87
CA ARG A 86 -14.66 11.45 4.00
C ARG A 86 -15.70 12.18 4.85
N SER A 87 -15.47 13.44 5.21
CA SER A 87 -16.44 14.22 6.00
C SER A 87 -17.77 14.42 5.28
N ARG A 88 -17.77 14.44 3.94
CA ARG A 88 -19.00 14.47 3.12
C ARG A 88 -19.72 13.12 3.10
N ALA A 89 -19.00 12.01 3.18
CA ALA A 89 -19.58 10.68 3.30
C ALA A 89 -20.13 10.42 4.71
N ASP A 90 -19.46 10.93 5.73
CA ASP A 90 -19.84 10.80 7.14
C ASP A 90 -20.89 11.86 7.55
N GLY A 91 -21.03 12.93 6.77
CA GLY A 91 -21.90 14.10 7.04
C GLY A 91 -23.41 13.88 6.89
N GLY A 92 -23.87 12.62 6.88
CA GLY A 92 -25.30 12.28 6.92
C GLY A 92 -25.92 12.25 8.33
N GLY A 93 -25.15 12.51 9.40
CA GLY A 93 -25.59 12.27 10.78
C GLY A 93 -25.93 13.48 11.66
N ASP A 94 -25.40 14.68 11.41
CA ASP A 94 -25.22 15.65 12.51
C ASP A 94 -25.92 17.00 12.26
N SER A 95 -27.17 17.00 11.79
CA SER A 95 -27.97 18.23 11.64
C SER A 95 -28.80 18.61 12.88
N HIS A 96 -28.56 18.02 14.06
CA HIS A 96 -29.45 18.18 15.24
C HIS A 96 -28.76 18.46 16.58
N GLN A 97 -27.71 19.28 16.61
CA GLN A 97 -27.24 19.87 17.86
C GLN A 97 -27.19 21.40 17.79
N GLY A 98 -28.37 22.03 17.80
CA GLY A 98 -28.50 23.42 18.19
C GLY A 98 -28.34 23.56 19.72
N PRO A 99 -27.66 24.61 20.23
CA PRO A 99 -27.48 24.77 21.67
C PRO A 99 -28.84 24.89 22.39
N PRO A 100 -29.05 24.23 23.54
CA PRO A 100 -30.34 24.15 24.24
C PRO A 100 -30.89 25.50 24.77
N ASP A 101 -30.13 26.59 24.66
CA ASP A 101 -30.40 27.82 25.40
C ASP A 101 -31.18 28.90 24.64
N GLN A 102 -31.38 28.76 23.32
CA GLN A 102 -32.06 29.80 22.54
C GLN A 102 -33.59 29.79 22.65
N ARG A 103 -34.21 28.73 23.17
CA ARG A 103 -35.68 28.59 23.22
C ARG A 103 -36.34 29.37 24.37
N ARG A 104 -35.58 29.88 25.34
CA ARG A 104 -36.11 30.59 26.52
C ARG A 104 -36.18 32.11 26.42
N ARG A 105 -35.56 32.72 25.40
CA ARG A 105 -35.46 34.20 25.28
C ARG A 105 -36.54 34.87 24.42
N SER A 106 -37.43 34.10 23.78
CA SER A 106 -38.45 34.64 22.86
C SER A 106 -39.84 34.83 23.49
N ILE A 107 -40.00 34.61 24.80
CA ILE A 107 -41.32 34.59 25.48
C ILE A 107 -41.37 35.53 26.70
N ALA A 108 -40.63 36.64 26.66
CA ALA A 108 -40.68 37.69 27.68
C ALA A 108 -40.89 39.05 27.00
#